data_AF-A0A7X4YSS0-F1
#
_entry.id   AF-A0A7X4YSS0-F1
#
_cell.length_a   1.000
_cell.length_b   1.000
_cell.length_c   1.000
_cell.angle_alpha   90.00
_cell.angle_beta   90.00
_cell.angle_gamma   90.00
#
_symmetry.space_group_name_H-M   'P 1'
#
loop_
_entity.id
_entity.type
_entity.pdbx_description
1 polymer ?
#
loop_
_entity_poly.entity_id
_entity_poly.type
_entity_poly.pdbx_seq_one_letter_code
_entity_poly.pdbx_strand_id
1 'polypeptide(L)'
;MSAYAEFVSEKQAVERLLAEGYAIAGVTEGLDGMAVRFKMPPSADEPREGRVPDVEQIVRIRNADARKYVGTLLFMAQRETPASEETG
;
A
#
# COMPACT_ATOMS: atom_id res chain seq x y z
N MET A 1 -14.75 6.30 19.41
CA MET A 1 -14.66 4.86 19.07
C MET A 1 -13.57 4.25 19.94
N SER A 2 -13.51 2.92 20.12
CA SER A 2 -12.38 2.32 20.84
C SER A 2 -11.15 2.29 19.93
N ALA A 3 -9.95 2.30 20.52
CA ALA A 3 -8.69 2.20 19.77
C ALA A 3 -8.64 0.95 18.87
N TYR A 4 -9.28 -0.15 19.31
CA TYR A 4 -9.39 -1.37 18.51
C TYR A 4 -10.29 -1.20 17.28
N ALA A 5 -11.43 -0.51 17.41
CA ALA A 5 -12.31 -0.26 16.26
C ALA A 5 -11.63 0.61 15.19
N GLU A 6 -10.84 1.61 15.63
CA GLU A 6 -10.04 2.44 14.72
C GLU A 6 -8.97 1.62 14.00
N PHE A 7 -8.24 0.77 14.74
CA PHE A 7 -7.29 -0.17 14.15
C PHE A 7 -7.94 -1.07 13.08
N VAL A 8 -9.07 -1.70 13.40
CA VAL A 8 -9.77 -2.60 12.48
C VAL A 8 -10.22 -1.85 11.22
N SER A 9 -10.79 -0.65 11.38
CA SER A 9 -11.24 0.17 10.26
C SER A 9 -10.08 0.56 9.33
N GLU A 10 -8.95 0.99 9.90
CA GLU A 10 -7.77 1.38 9.14
C GLU A 10 -7.11 0.19 8.44
N LYS A 11 -6.99 -0.96 9.12
CA LYS A 11 -6.51 -2.21 8.55
C LYS A 11 -7.36 -2.65 7.36
N GLN A 12 -8.68 -2.64 7.51
CA GLN A 12 -9.61 -3.04 6.44
C GLN A 12 -9.53 -2.11 5.22
N ALA A 13 -9.26 -0.81 5.42
CA ALA A 13 -9.07 0.12 4.31
C ALA A 13 -7.82 -0.21 3.49
N VAL A 14 -6.72 -0.59 4.15
CA VAL A 14 -5.50 -1.06 3.48
C VAL A 14 -5.74 -2.39 2.76
N GLU A 15 -6.32 -3.37 3.45
CA GLU A 15 -6.55 -4.71 2.89
C GLU A 15 -7.49 -4.69 1.69
N ARG A 16 -8.49 -3.81 1.69
CA ARG A 16 -9.39 -3.64 0.54
C ARG A 16 -8.64 -3.20 -0.71
N LEU A 17 -7.78 -2.18 -0.62
CA LEU A 17 -7.01 -1.72 -1.79
C LEU A 17 -6.04 -2.79 -2.29
N LEU A 18 -5.39 -3.53 -1.38
CA LEU A 18 -4.53 -4.65 -1.75
C LEU A 18 -5.33 -5.76 -2.47
N ALA A 19 -6.53 -6.08 -1.97
CA ALA A 19 -7.41 -7.08 -2.59
C ALA A 19 -7.96 -6.62 -3.95
N GLU A 20 -8.13 -5.32 -4.16
CA GLU A 20 -8.49 -4.71 -5.45
C GLU A 20 -7.32 -4.69 -6.46
N GLY A 21 -6.12 -5.12 -6.06
CA GLY A 21 -4.94 -5.20 -6.92
C GLY A 21 -4.02 -3.99 -6.85
N TYR A 22 -4.33 -3.00 -5.99
CA TYR A 22 -3.42 -1.89 -5.78
C TYR A 22 -2.16 -2.35 -5.02
N ALA A 23 -1.01 -1.80 -5.41
CA ALA A 23 0.24 -1.96 -4.69
C ALA A 23 0.55 -0.71 -3.87
N ILE A 24 1.18 -0.89 -2.70
CA ILE A 24 1.69 0.24 -1.91
C ILE A 24 2.83 0.90 -2.70
N ALA A 25 2.64 2.16 -3.08
CA ALA A 25 3.60 2.98 -3.79
C ALA A 25 4.57 3.69 -2.83
N GLY A 26 4.15 3.95 -1.60
CA GLY A 26 4.98 4.56 -0.57
C GLY A 26 4.19 4.98 0.65
N VAL A 27 4.93 5.39 1.69
CA VAL A 27 4.34 5.90 2.94
C VAL A 27 4.97 7.24 3.31
N THR A 28 4.21 8.07 4.00
CA THR A 28 4.67 9.35 4.55
C THR A 28 4.19 9.47 5.99
N GLU A 29 5.13 9.49 6.93
CA GLU A 29 4.89 9.72 8.36
C GLU A 29 4.73 11.23 8.64
N GLY A 30 3.85 11.58 9.56
CA GLY A 30 3.59 12.93 10.00
C GLY A 30 2.99 12.97 11.41
N LEU A 31 2.78 14.18 11.93
CA LEU A 31 2.28 14.37 13.30
C LEU A 31 0.86 13.81 13.50
N ASP A 32 0.05 13.80 12.44
CA ASP A 32 -1.33 13.30 12.46
C ASP A 32 -1.45 11.82 12.10
N GLY A 33 -0.33 11.09 12.03
CA GLY A 33 -0.26 9.68 11.63
C GLY A 33 0.49 9.48 10.32
N MET A 34 0.07 8.51 9.52
CA MET A 34 0.76 8.10 8.30
C MET A 34 -0.18 8.13 7.10
N ALA A 35 0.31 8.61 5.96
CA ALA A 35 -0.35 8.48 4.67
C ALA A 35 0.26 7.31 3.89
N VAL A 36 -0.57 6.36 3.46
CA VAL A 36 -0.18 5.23 2.60
C VAL A 36 -0.70 5.51 1.20
N ARG A 37 0.21 5.62 0.24
CA ARG A 37 -0.10 5.86 -1.16
C ARG A 37 -0.12 4.52 -1.90
N PHE A 38 -1.15 4.33 -2.71
CA PHE A 38 -1.38 3.13 -3.50
C PHE A 38 -1.46 3.49 -4.97
N LYS A 39 -0.95 2.59 -5.82
CA LYS A 39 -1.08 2.69 -7.27
C LYS A 39 -1.54 1.36 -7.83
N MET A 40 -2.42 1.41 -8.82
CA MET A 40 -2.74 0.23 -9.61
C MET A 40 -1.51 -0.06 -10.50
N PRO A 41 -0.89 -1.25 -10.41
CA PRO A 41 0.17 -1.61 -11.33
C PRO A 41 -0.40 -1.71 -12.76
N PRO A 42 0.40 -1.38 -13.79
CA PRO A 42 -0.04 -1.57 -15.16
C PRO A 42 -0.32 -3.04 -15.42
N SER A 43 -1.51 -3.35 -15.96
CA SER A 43 -1.81 -4.71 -16.42
C SER A 43 -0.93 -5.04 -17.63
N ALA A 44 -0.46 -6.29 -17.71
CA ALA A 44 0.40 -6.76 -18.81
C ALA A 44 -0.25 -6.59 -20.20
N ASP A 45 -1.59 -6.57 -20.24
CA ASP A 45 -2.39 -6.52 -21.46
C ASP A 45 -2.86 -5.11 -21.86
N GLU A 46 -2.49 -4.06 -21.12
CA GLU A 46 -2.99 -2.70 -21.36
C GLU A 46 -2.03 -1.85 -22.22
N PRO A 47 -2.44 -1.38 -23.42
CA PRO A 47 -1.61 -0.54 -24.27
C PRO A 47 -1.27 0.79 -23.58
N ARG A 48 0.01 1.18 -23.62
CA ARG A 48 0.50 2.45 -23.03
C ARG A 48 -0.26 3.69 -23.50
N GLU A 49 -0.84 3.64 -24.69
CA GLU A 49 -1.52 4.77 -25.35
C GLU A 49 -2.99 4.95 -24.93
N GLY A 50 -3.55 3.99 -24.17
CA GLY A 50 -4.91 4.06 -23.60
C GLY A 50 -4.94 4.05 -22.07
N ARG A 51 -3.77 4.21 -21.41
CA ARG A 51 -3.65 4.12 -19.95
C ARG A 51 -4.54 5.18 -19.29
N VAL A 52 -5.56 4.74 -18.55
CA VAL A 52 -6.28 5.59 -17.59
C VAL A 52 -5.25 6.08 -16.58
N PRO A 53 -5.14 7.40 -16.30
CA PRO A 53 -4.10 7.95 -15.43
C PRO A 53 -4.03 7.15 -14.12
N ASP A 54 -2.81 6.78 -13.71
CA ASP A 54 -2.54 5.99 -12.50
C ASP A 54 -3.39 6.56 -11.34
N VAL A 55 -4.49 5.88 -10.99
CA VAL A 55 -5.39 6.36 -9.95
C VAL A 55 -4.68 6.18 -8.61
N GLU A 56 -4.09 7.26 -8.10
CA GLU A 56 -3.43 7.23 -6.79
C GLU A 56 -4.48 7.27 -5.69
N GLN A 57 -4.49 6.23 -4.85
CA GLN A 57 -5.35 6.17 -3.67
C GLN A 57 -4.52 6.43 -2.42
N ILE A 58 -5.07 7.19 -1.46
CA ILE A 58 -4.39 7.52 -0.21
C ILE A 58 -5.24 7.07 0.97
N VAL A 59 -4.67 6.21 1.82
CA VAL A 59 -5.27 5.84 3.10
C VAL A 59 -4.51 6.56 4.22
N ARG A 60 -5.24 7.28 5.08
CA ARG A 60 -4.68 7.90 6.29
C ARG A 60 -4.84 6.96 7.48
N ILE A 61 -3.73 6.72 8.18
CA ILE A 61 -3.61 5.78 9.28
C ILE A 61 -3.18 6.56 10.53
N ARG A 62 -4.06 6.68 11.52
CA ARG A 62 -3.81 7.38 12.78
C ARG A 62 -3.44 6.41 13.89
N ASN A 63 -3.97 5.19 13.84
CA ASN A 63 -3.75 4.18 14.86
C ASN A 63 -2.33 3.58 14.78
N ALA A 64 -1.65 3.46 15.92
CA ALA A 64 -0.28 2.98 15.99
C ALA A 64 -0.13 1.50 15.56
N ASP A 65 -1.09 0.64 15.91
CA ASP A 65 -1.07 -0.77 15.52
C ASP A 65 -1.32 -0.94 14.02
N ALA A 66 -2.14 -0.07 13.43
CA ALA A 66 -2.36 -0.06 11.98
C ALA A 66 -1.09 0.39 11.24
N ARG A 67 -0.32 1.36 11.79
CA ARG A 67 1.00 1.71 11.24
C ARG A 67 1.98 0.53 11.28
N LYS A 68 2.03 -0.20 12.40
CA LYS A 68 2.86 -1.41 12.53
C LYS A 68 2.47 -2.49 11.51
N TYR A 69 1.17 -2.67 11.29
CA TYR A 69 0.66 -3.60 10.28
C TYR A 69 1.15 -3.23 8.86
N VAL A 70 0.99 -1.97 8.46
CA VAL A 70 1.50 -1.49 7.16
C VAL A 70 3.02 -1.65 7.04
N GLY A 71 3.77 -1.36 8.11
CA GLY A 71 5.22 -1.59 8.14
C GLY A 71 5.60 -3.06 7.91
N THR A 72 4.80 -3.99 8.44
CA THR A 72 5.00 -5.44 8.22
C THR A 72 4.73 -5.81 6.76
N LEU A 73 3.67 -5.28 6.15
CA LEU A 73 3.38 -5.49 4.73
C LEU A 73 4.53 -4.99 3.83
N LEU A 74 5.05 -3.79 4.10
CA LEU A 74 6.19 -3.23 3.37
C LEU A 74 7.46 -4.09 3.51
N PHE A 75 7.71 -4.62 4.71
CA PHE A 75 8.85 -5.51 4.95
C PHE A 75 8.70 -6.84 4.21
N MET A 76 7.49 -7.41 4.17
CA MET A 76 7.20 -8.65 3.44
C MET A 76 7.34 -8.46 1.93
N ALA A 77 6.80 -7.37 1.36
CA ALA A 77 6.89 -7.07 -0.07
C ALA A 77 8.34 -6.95 -0.56
N GLN A 78 9.24 -6.41 0.26
CA GLN A 78 10.66 -6.32 -0.07
C GLN A 78 11.37 -7.68 -0.08
N ARG A 79 10.86 -8.68 0.65
CA ARG A 79 11.42 -10.03 0.67
C ARG A 79 10.95 -10.89 -0.50
N GLU A 80 9.77 -10.60 -1.04
CA GLU A 80 9.20 -11.32 -2.19
C GLU A 80 9.76 -10.85 -3.53
N THR A 81 10.48 -9.72 -3.56
CA THR A 81 11.27 -9.34 -4.74
C THR A 81 12.61 -10.09 -4.67
N PRO A 82 12.83 -11.17 -5.45
CA PRO A 82 14.16 -11.77 -5.51
C PRO A 82 15.12 -10.70 -6.03
N ALA A 83 16.26 -10.54 -5.36
CA ALA A 83 17.37 -9.77 -5.92
C ALA A 83 17.65 -10.36 -7.31
N SER A 84 17.31 -9.61 -8.37
CA SER A 84 17.65 -9.99 -9.74
C SER A 84 19.15 -10.28 -9.75
N GLU A 85 19.47 -11.54 -10.00
CA GLU A 85 20.82 -12.09 -10.01
C GLU A 85 21.72 -11.22 -10.88
N GLU A 86 22.84 -10.79 -10.30
CA GLU A 86 24.03 -10.38 -11.03
C GLU A 86 24.38 -11.50 -12.02
N THR A 87 24.14 -11.31 -13.33
CA THR A 87 24.86 -12.05 -14.38
C THR A 87 24.83 -11.25 -15.67
N GLY A 88 26.00 -10.81 -16.13
CA GLY A 88 26.24 -10.23 -17.45
C GLY A 88 27.42 -9.29 -17.48
#